data_AF-A0AAV0MRH1-F1
#
_entry.id   AF-A0AAV0MRH1-F1
#
_cell.length_a   1.000
_cell.length_b   1.000
_cell.length_c   1.000
_cell.angle_alpha   90.00
_cell.angle_beta   90.00
_cell.angle_gamma   90.00
#
_symmetry.space_group_name_H-M   'P 1'
#
loop_
_entity.id
_entity.type
_entity.pdbx_description
1 polymer ?
#
loop_
_entity_poly.entity_id
_entity_poly.type
_entity_poly.pdbx_seq_one_letter_code
_entity_poly.pdbx_strand_id
1 'polypeptide(L)'
;MSLLHGKLEAYVGIRVAADLFHDIFSGRPHHISDMAPEKIKACAVHEGDWGKPGTVINWDYCHGDLMKEYKNFKLVVQATPQSGGEWSLVHWTLEYEKLNEEIPEPFSLLQFVVHTSKDIDDHHTKKK
;
A
#
# COMPACT_ATOMS: atom_id res chain seq x y z
N MET A 1 -2.45 -14.50 -23.60
CA MET A 1 -2.50 -13.75 -22.33
C MET A 1 -3.97 -13.53 -22.01
N SER A 2 -4.47 -14.04 -20.89
CA SER A 2 -5.89 -13.87 -20.54
C SER A 2 -6.17 -12.43 -20.08
N LEU A 3 -7.28 -11.82 -20.49
CA LEU A 3 -7.73 -10.48 -20.07
C LEU A 3 -7.97 -10.33 -18.56
N LEU A 4 -7.96 -11.43 -17.81
CA LEU A 4 -8.21 -11.44 -16.37
C LEU A 4 -6.97 -11.14 -15.53
N HIS A 5 -5.77 -11.37 -16.05
CA HIS A 5 -4.53 -11.11 -15.31
C HIS A 5 -3.98 -9.74 -15.68
N GLY A 6 -3.63 -8.95 -14.68
CA GLY A 6 -3.10 -7.61 -14.89
C GLY A 6 -2.06 -7.22 -13.85
N LYS A 7 -1.33 -6.17 -14.22
CA LYS A 7 -0.30 -5.55 -13.40
C LYS A 7 -0.40 -4.03 -13.54
N LEU A 8 -0.46 -3.32 -12.42
CA LEU A 8 -0.35 -1.86 -12.37
C LEU A 8 0.86 -1.45 -11.55
N GLU A 9 1.55 -0.40 -11.99
CA GLU A 9 2.75 0.11 -11.33
C GLU A 9 2.65 1.63 -11.15
N ALA A 10 3.14 2.13 -10.01
CA ALA A 10 3.28 3.55 -9.75
C ALA A 10 4.58 3.84 -8.99
N TYR A 11 5.13 5.00 -9.27
CA TYR A 11 6.38 5.48 -8.67
C TYR A 11 6.10 6.81 -7.97
N VAL A 12 6.51 6.92 -6.71
CA VAL A 12 6.37 8.15 -5.93
C VAL A 12 7.67 8.47 -5.21
N GLY A 13 8.18 9.69 -5.41
CA GLY A 13 9.28 10.22 -4.64
C GLY A 13 8.78 10.75 -3.31
N ILE A 14 9.44 10.36 -2.22
CA ILE A 14 9.19 10.82 -0.86
C ILE A 14 10.52 11.28 -0.24
N ARG A 15 10.47 12.22 0.70
CA ARG A 15 11.65 12.68 1.46
C ARG A 15 11.94 11.78 2.66
N VAL A 16 10.95 11.03 3.13
CA VAL A 16 11.13 10.03 4.20
C VAL A 16 12.12 8.95 3.77
N ALA A 17 12.98 8.54 4.70
CA ALA A 17 13.96 7.47 4.51
C ALA A 17 13.27 6.12 4.24
N ALA A 18 13.88 5.30 3.38
CA ALA A 18 13.28 4.06 2.88
C ALA A 18 12.99 3.04 3.99
N ASP A 19 13.85 2.96 4.99
CA ASP A 19 13.70 2.12 6.18
C ASP A 19 12.51 2.58 7.05
N LEU A 20 12.39 3.88 7.31
CA LEU A 20 11.26 4.44 8.04
C LEU A 20 9.95 4.22 7.28
N PHE A 21 9.95 4.39 5.95
CA PHE A 21 8.77 4.12 5.14
C PHE A 21 8.37 2.63 5.19
N HIS A 22 9.35 1.74 5.10
CA HIS A 22 9.13 0.30 5.23
C HIS A 22 8.56 -0.07 6.61
N ASP A 23 9.09 0.52 7.69
CA ASP A 23 8.62 0.30 9.06
C ASP A 23 7.19 0.79 9.29
N ILE A 24 6.78 1.87 8.64
CA ILE A 24 5.40 2.38 8.74
C ILE A 24 4.39 1.38 8.15
N PHE A 25 4.71 0.79 7.00
CA PHE A 25 3.85 -0.20 6.34
C PHE A 25 3.92 -1.60 6.97
N SER A 26 5.06 -1.99 7.54
CA SER A 26 5.29 -3.35 8.09
C SER A 26 5.09 -3.46 9.61
N GLY A 27 5.43 -2.40 10.36
CA GLY A 27 5.50 -2.43 11.82
C GLY A 27 4.26 -1.89 12.53
N ARG A 28 3.56 -0.89 11.97
CA ARG A 28 2.36 -0.27 12.60
C ARG A 28 1.30 0.16 11.59
N PRO A 29 0.75 -0.77 10.82
CA PRO A 29 -0.23 -0.45 9.79
C PRO A 29 -1.56 0.12 10.34
N HIS A 30 -1.87 -0.08 11.62
CA HIS A 30 -2.97 0.61 12.32
C HIS A 30 -2.78 2.13 12.47
N HIS A 31 -1.56 2.66 12.37
CA HIS A 31 -1.37 4.12 12.26
C HIS A 31 -1.67 4.64 10.85
N ILE A 32 -1.70 3.78 9.83
CA ILE A 32 -2.05 4.20 8.47
C ILE A 32 -3.56 4.53 8.40
N SER A 33 -4.41 3.85 9.19
CA SER A 33 -5.80 4.29 9.38
C SER A 33 -5.91 5.64 10.09
N ASP A 34 -4.98 6.02 10.96
CA ASP A 34 -4.99 7.36 11.58
C ASP A 34 -4.46 8.44 10.62
N MET A 35 -3.54 8.09 9.73
CA MET A 35 -2.98 9.00 8.71
C MET A 35 -3.91 9.19 7.51
N ALA A 36 -4.74 8.19 7.19
CA ALA A 36 -5.69 8.20 6.09
C ALA A 36 -7.09 7.64 6.51
N PRO A 37 -7.74 8.25 7.51
CA PRO A 37 -8.97 7.71 8.12
C PRO A 37 -10.17 7.70 7.19
N GLU A 38 -10.17 8.54 6.15
CA GLU A 38 -11.22 8.54 5.14
C GLU A 38 -11.15 7.32 4.20
N LYS A 39 -10.01 6.62 4.18
CA LYS A 39 -9.69 5.63 3.14
C LYS A 39 -9.44 4.22 3.70
N ILE A 40 -8.98 4.10 4.95
CA ILE A 40 -8.83 2.83 5.67
C ILE A 40 -9.69 2.87 6.93
N LYS A 41 -10.69 1.97 7.03
CA LYS A 41 -11.61 1.92 8.16
C LYS A 41 -11.00 1.27 9.38
N ALA A 42 -10.20 0.23 9.17
CA ALA A 42 -9.51 -0.49 10.23
C ALA A 42 -8.34 -1.27 9.68
N CYS A 43 -7.34 -1.51 10.53
CA CYS A 43 -6.29 -2.47 10.27
C CYS A 43 -6.10 -3.32 11.53
N ALA A 44 -6.22 -4.63 11.38
CA ALA A 44 -6.14 -5.58 12.49
C ALA A 44 -5.22 -6.74 12.14
N VAL A 45 -4.49 -7.25 13.13
CA VAL A 45 -3.78 -8.53 12.96
C VAL A 45 -4.81 -9.64 12.86
N HIS A 46 -4.69 -10.46 11.83
CA HIS A 46 -5.46 -11.70 11.71
C HIS A 46 -4.71 -12.86 12.37
N GLU A 47 -3.40 -12.96 12.13
CA GLU A 47 -2.52 -13.98 12.70
C GLU A 47 -1.13 -13.41 12.96
N GLY A 48 -0.45 -13.86 14.03
CA GLY A 48 0.91 -13.42 14.38
C GLY A 48 0.99 -12.16 15.24
N ASP A 49 2.15 -11.51 15.21
CA ASP A 49 2.46 -10.27 15.96
C ASP A 49 2.92 -9.17 14.99
N TRP A 50 2.52 -7.92 15.19
CA TRP A 50 3.00 -6.80 14.37
C TRP A 50 4.52 -6.79 14.21
N GLY A 51 5.00 -6.59 12.97
CA GLY A 51 6.42 -6.51 12.65
C GLY A 51 7.21 -7.82 12.73
N LYS A 52 6.56 -8.99 12.93
CA LYS A 52 7.24 -10.29 12.90
C LYS A 52 7.02 -11.05 11.59
N PRO A 53 8.01 -11.86 11.14
CA PRO A 53 7.80 -12.79 10.04
C PRO A 53 6.65 -13.76 10.33
N GLY A 54 5.77 -13.96 9.34
CA GLY A 54 4.60 -14.84 9.46
C GLY A 54 3.30 -14.14 9.89
N THR A 55 3.33 -12.82 10.10
CA THR A 55 2.13 -12.07 10.48
C THR A 55 1.21 -11.81 9.30
N VAL A 56 -0.07 -12.12 9.49
CA VAL A 56 -1.16 -11.86 8.55
C VAL A 56 -1.93 -10.65 9.04
N ILE A 57 -2.03 -9.63 8.18
CA ILE A 57 -2.65 -8.36 8.51
C ILE A 57 -3.91 -8.20 7.66
N ASN A 58 -5.05 -8.04 8.33
CA ASN A 58 -6.31 -7.68 7.69
C ASN A 58 -6.43 -6.16 7.60
N TRP A 59 -6.68 -5.69 6.40
CA TRP A 59 -6.94 -4.30 6.10
C TRP A 59 -8.39 -4.15 5.65
N ASP A 60 -9.16 -3.37 6.40
CA ASP A 60 -10.54 -3.05 6.08
C ASP A 60 -10.57 -1.71 5.33
N TYR A 61 -10.61 -1.80 4.00
CA TYR A 61 -10.56 -0.63 3.12
C TYR A 61 -11.96 -0.01 2.94
N CYS A 62 -12.04 1.31 2.77
CA CYS A 62 -13.31 1.97 2.44
C CYS A 62 -13.87 1.58 1.06
N HIS A 63 -13.07 0.95 0.19
CA HIS A 63 -13.37 0.76 -1.22
C HIS A 63 -13.57 -0.72 -1.56
N GLY A 64 -14.80 -1.21 -1.33
CA GLY A 64 -15.19 -2.57 -1.71
C GLY A 64 -14.45 -3.68 -0.95
N ASP A 65 -14.92 -4.91 -1.13
CA ASP A 65 -14.20 -6.10 -0.68
C ASP A 65 -13.43 -6.63 -1.89
N LEU A 66 -12.10 -6.45 -1.90
CA LEU A 66 -11.23 -6.87 -3.00
C LEU A 66 -11.45 -8.36 -3.37
N MET A 67 -11.83 -9.20 -2.40
CA MET A 67 -12.07 -10.62 -2.62
C MET A 67 -13.36 -10.91 -3.40
N LYS A 68 -14.26 -9.92 -3.55
CA LYS A 68 -15.46 -10.01 -4.39
C LYS A 68 -15.22 -9.63 -5.83
N GLU A 69 -14.07 -9.05 -6.15
CA GLU A 69 -13.72 -8.53 -7.47
C GLU A 69 -12.53 -9.28 -8.08
N TYR A 70 -11.58 -9.67 -7.23
CA TYR A 70 -10.32 -10.30 -7.64
C TYR A 70 -10.15 -11.67 -6.97
N LYS A 71 -9.78 -12.67 -7.77
CA LYS A 71 -9.46 -14.03 -7.32
C LYS A 71 -8.09 -14.08 -6.63
N ASN A 72 -7.13 -13.36 -7.19
CA ASN A 72 -5.80 -13.17 -6.62
C ASN A 72 -5.50 -11.68 -6.63
N PHE A 73 -4.98 -11.15 -5.53
CA PHE A 73 -4.56 -9.76 -5.45
C PHE A 73 -3.31 -9.66 -4.59
N LYS A 74 -2.27 -9.00 -5.12
CA LYS A 74 -0.99 -8.81 -4.44
C LYS A 74 -0.56 -7.36 -4.58
N LEU A 75 -0.34 -6.72 -3.44
CA LEU A 75 0.27 -5.40 -3.34
C LEU A 75 1.73 -5.57 -2.93
N VAL A 76 2.65 -5.03 -3.72
CA VAL A 76 4.08 -5.02 -3.43
C VAL A 76 4.54 -3.57 -3.31
N VAL A 77 5.36 -3.32 -2.30
CA VAL A 77 5.98 -2.02 -2.05
C VAL A 77 7.49 -2.19 -1.97
N GLN A 78 8.22 -1.34 -2.68
CA GLN A 78 9.68 -1.29 -2.63
C GLN A 78 10.10 0.16 -2.44
N ALA A 79 10.72 0.49 -1.31
CA ALA A 79 11.32 1.80 -1.09
C ALA A 79 12.84 1.70 -1.31
N THR A 80 13.39 2.56 -2.16
CA THR A 80 14.82 2.61 -2.44
C THR A 80 15.38 4.00 -2.14
N PRO A 81 16.49 4.12 -1.39
CA PRO A 81 17.13 5.40 -1.16
C PRO A 81 17.73 5.94 -2.47
N GLN A 82 17.64 7.24 -2.65
CA GLN A 82 18.09 7.98 -3.83
C GLN A 82 18.98 9.15 -3.39
N SER A 83 19.84 9.62 -4.29
CA SER A 83 20.75 10.74 -4.02
C SER A 83 21.52 10.61 -2.69
N GLY A 84 22.04 9.42 -2.38
CA GLY A 84 22.78 9.18 -1.14
C GLY A 84 21.94 9.15 0.15
N GLY A 85 20.61 9.09 0.03
CA GLY A 85 19.67 8.98 1.15
C GLY A 85 18.85 10.24 1.43
N GLU A 86 18.96 11.28 0.61
CA GLU A 86 18.19 12.53 0.76
C GLU A 86 16.69 12.36 0.49
N TRP A 87 16.33 11.42 -0.36
CA TRP A 87 14.96 11.06 -0.67
C TRP A 87 14.87 9.58 -1.04
N SER A 88 13.66 9.03 -1.06
CA SER A 88 13.40 7.65 -1.42
C SER A 88 12.44 7.56 -2.59
N LEU A 89 12.71 6.65 -3.52
CA LEU A 89 11.75 6.28 -4.55
C LEU A 89 10.96 5.06 -4.08
N VAL A 90 9.66 5.22 -3.94
CA VAL A 90 8.74 4.13 -3.64
C VAL A 90 8.13 3.63 -4.94
N HIS A 91 8.29 2.34 -5.19
CA HIS A 91 7.68 1.61 -6.28
C HIS A 91 6.54 0.74 -5.74
N TRP A 92 5.32 1.03 -6.18
CA TRP A 92 4.12 0.25 -5.91
C TRP A 92 3.81 -0.64 -7.09
N THR A 93 3.54 -1.91 -6.82
CA THR A 93 3.09 -2.89 -7.82
C THR A 93 1.83 -3.57 -7.33
N LEU A 94 0.78 -3.57 -8.16
CA LEU A 94 -0.45 -4.33 -7.95
C LEU A 94 -0.47 -5.45 -9.00
N GLU A 95 -0.41 -6.70 -8.56
CA GLU A 95 -0.60 -7.88 -9.41
C GLU A 95 -1.95 -8.50 -9.07
N TYR A 96 -2.79 -8.76 -10.07
CA TYR A 96 -4.15 -9.23 -9.82
C TYR A 96 -4.66 -10.19 -10.90
N GLU A 97 -5.63 -11.01 -10.49
CA GLU A 97 -6.48 -11.84 -11.33
C GLU A 97 -7.93 -11.45 -11.05
N LYS A 98 -8.62 -10.89 -12.04
CA LYS A 98 -10.05 -10.54 -11.97
C LYS A 98 -10.92 -11.79 -11.98
N LEU A 99 -12.09 -11.72 -11.34
CA LEU A 99 -13.07 -12.81 -11.40
C LEU A 99 -13.72 -12.95 -12.79
N ASN A 100 -13.86 -11.85 -13.53
CA ASN A 100 -14.38 -11.80 -14.89
C ASN A 100 -13.94 -10.49 -15.59
N GLU A 101 -14.25 -10.34 -16.88
CA GLU A 101 -13.80 -9.20 -17.70
C GLU A 101 -14.55 -7.89 -17.41
N GLU A 102 -15.68 -7.93 -16.71
CA GLU A 102 -16.46 -6.73 -16.34
C GLU A 102 -15.85 -6.00 -15.14
N ILE A 103 -14.98 -6.68 -14.38
CA ILE A 103 -14.28 -6.08 -13.25
C ILE A 103 -13.31 -5.02 -13.75
N PRO A 104 -13.40 -3.77 -13.26
CA PRO A 104 -12.52 -2.70 -13.67
C PRO A 104 -11.08 -2.93 -13.20
N GLU A 105 -10.14 -2.22 -13.82
CA GLU A 105 -8.78 -2.17 -13.31
C GLU A 105 -8.72 -1.45 -11.96
N PRO A 106 -7.86 -1.88 -11.02
CA PRO A 106 -7.76 -1.31 -9.68
C PRO A 106 -6.99 0.04 -9.65
N PHE A 107 -7.29 0.96 -10.59
CA PHE A 107 -6.66 2.28 -10.65
C PHE A 107 -6.96 3.12 -9.40
N SER A 108 -8.15 2.99 -8.83
CA SER A 108 -8.51 3.66 -7.57
C SER A 108 -7.61 3.21 -6.42
N LEU A 109 -7.29 1.92 -6.34
CA LEU A 109 -6.38 1.39 -5.33
C LEU A 109 -4.93 1.84 -5.58
N LEU A 110 -4.47 1.88 -6.84
CA LEU A 110 -3.15 2.40 -7.18
C LEU A 110 -3.02 3.88 -6.77
N GLN A 111 -4.03 4.70 -7.08
CA GLN A 111 -4.07 6.10 -6.66
C GLN A 111 -4.12 6.22 -5.14
N PHE A 112 -4.87 5.35 -4.48
CA PHE A 112 -4.96 5.31 -3.03
C PHE A 112 -3.58 5.15 -2.38
N VAL A 113 -2.81 4.13 -2.75
CA VAL A 113 -1.48 3.89 -2.15
C VAL A 113 -0.48 5.00 -2.46
N VAL A 114 -0.58 5.63 -3.64
CA VAL A 114 0.22 6.80 -4.01
C VAL A 114 -0.12 8.00 -3.12
N HIS A 115 -1.40 8.28 -2.89
CA HIS A 115 -1.80 9.38 -2.01
C HIS A 115 -1.39 9.11 -0.56
N THR A 116 -1.61 7.90 -0.05
CA THR A 116 -1.18 7.53 1.30
C THR A 116 0.34 7.67 1.47
N SER A 117 1.12 7.35 0.44
CA SER A 117 2.58 7.56 0.48
C SER A 117 2.95 9.04 0.64
N LYS A 118 2.23 9.94 -0.05
CA LYS A 118 2.40 11.39 0.08
C LYS A 118 1.93 11.90 1.44
N ASP A 119 0.82 11.39 1.95
CA ASP A 119 0.27 11.74 3.26
C ASP A 119 1.26 11.35 4.38
N ILE A 120 1.88 10.15 4.27
CA ILE A 120 2.95 9.69 5.16
C ILE A 120 4.18 10.59 5.08
N ASP A 121 4.61 10.93 3.86
CA ASP A 121 5.75 11.82 3.62
C ASP A 121 5.51 13.18 4.27
N ASP A 122 4.36 13.77 4.00
CA ASP A 122 3.96 15.05 4.57
C ASP A 122 3.88 14.99 6.09
N HIS A 123 3.31 13.95 6.69
CA HIS A 123 3.21 13.82 8.14
C HIS A 123 4.58 13.78 8.84
N HIS A 124 5.57 13.12 8.23
CA HIS A 124 6.90 12.94 8.83
C HIS A 124 7.90 14.03 8.47
N THR A 125 7.67 14.73 7.36
CA THR A 125 8.50 15.85 6.93
C THR A 125 7.95 17.20 7.40
N LYS A 126 6.65 17.27 7.73
CA LYS A 126 6.08 18.39 8.50
C LYS A 126 6.42 18.23 9.98
N LYS A 127 7.65 18.59 10.36
CA LYS A 127 7.97 18.94 11.75
C LYS A 127 8.80 20.23 11.84
N LYS A 128 8.13 21.24 12.40
CA LYS A 128 8.57 22.49 13.04
C LYS A 128 9.09 23.62 12.16
#